data_AF-A0A3C1DTC2-F1
#
_entry.id   AF-A0A3C1DTC2-F1
#
_cell.length_a   1.000
_cell.length_b   1.000
_cell.length_c   1.000
_cell.angle_alpha   90.00
_cell.angle_beta   90.00
_cell.angle_gamma   90.00
#
_symmetry.space_group_name_H-M   'P 1'
#
loop_
_entity.id
_entity.type
_entity.pdbx_description
1 polymer ?
#
loop_
_entity_poly.entity_id
_entity_poly.type
_entity_poly.pdbx_seq_one_letter_code
_entity_poly.pdbx_strand_id
1 'polypeptide(L)'
;MLTWSIISPWISAAIDLVVPVRCAGCRTPGASPCGRCWQLLVTSAPRHLALSRRKSLVVATCAFDGVARRLITRHKRVGGARSARALGEVLAAAVGLVLAHAGVPDQATVVLVPVPSTATAFRRRGRRPMQEIAHSAARWLRLR
;
A
#
# COMPACT_ATOMS: atom_id res chain seq x y z
N MET A 1 -6.48 24.68 -0.88
CA MET A 1 -6.49 24.16 0.50
C MET A 1 -7.94 24.06 0.96
N LEU A 2 -8.64 22.97 0.64
CA LEU A 2 -9.97 22.70 1.16
C LEU A 2 -9.88 21.36 1.90
N THR A 3 -9.92 21.46 3.23
CA THR A 3 -9.83 20.37 4.19
C THR A 3 -11.10 19.53 4.12
N TRP A 4 -11.02 18.39 3.43
CA TRP A 4 -12.07 17.37 3.38
C TRP A 4 -12.18 16.62 4.72
N SER A 5 -12.55 17.29 5.81
CA SER A 5 -12.63 16.66 7.13
C SER A 5 -13.70 17.23 8.07
N ILE A 6 -14.90 17.51 7.56
CA ILE A 6 -16.10 17.62 8.42
C ILE A 6 -17.32 17.01 7.72
N ILE A 7 -17.20 15.78 7.20
CA ILE A 7 -18.41 14.99 6.90
C ILE A 7 -18.77 14.28 8.20
N SER A 8 -19.86 14.72 8.82
CA SER A 8 -20.44 14.11 10.02
C SER A 8 -20.52 12.57 9.85
N PRO A 9 -20.22 11.77 10.90
CA PRO A 9 -20.29 10.31 10.82
C PRO A 9 -21.66 9.81 10.33
N TRP A 10 -22.72 10.57 10.62
CA TRP A 10 -24.09 10.32 10.13
C TRP A 10 -24.22 10.49 8.62
N ILE A 11 -23.58 11.50 8.03
CA ILE A 11 -23.58 11.72 6.58
C ILE A 11 -22.77 10.61 5.89
N SER A 12 -21.65 10.18 6.48
CA SER A 12 -20.88 9.06 5.97
C SER A 12 -21.68 7.75 6.03
N ALA A 13 -22.43 7.50 7.12
CA ALA A 13 -23.32 6.34 7.24
C ALA A 13 -24.48 6.39 6.23
N ALA A 14 -25.10 7.56 6.02
CA ALA A 14 -26.16 7.75 5.04
C ALA A 14 -25.66 7.55 3.59
N ILE A 15 -24.46 8.06 3.27
CA ILE A 15 -23.81 7.83 1.96
C ILE A 15 -23.46 6.35 1.79
N ASP A 16 -22.99 5.66 2.84
CA ASP A 16 -22.73 4.21 2.76
C ASP A 16 -24.01 3.39 2.55
N LEU A 17 -25.18 3.91 2.95
CA LEU A 17 -26.47 3.27 2.67
C LEU A 17 -26.88 3.41 1.20
N VAL A 18 -26.59 4.56 0.57
CA VAL A 18 -26.95 4.85 -0.82
C VAL A 18 -25.89 4.35 -1.82
N VAL A 19 -24.61 4.41 -1.46
CA VAL A 19 -23.44 3.97 -2.24
C VAL A 19 -22.46 3.25 -1.32
N PRO A 20 -22.70 1.97 -0.99
CA PRO A 20 -21.89 1.27 0.00
C PRO A 20 -20.43 1.18 -0.45
N VAL A 21 -19.53 1.72 0.37
CA VAL A 21 -18.11 1.41 0.24
C VAL A 21 -17.95 -0.08 0.47
N ARG A 22 -17.49 -0.78 -0.56
CA ARG A 22 -17.15 -2.21 -0.47
C ARG A 22 -15.65 -2.37 -0.36
N CYS A 23 -15.22 -3.27 0.53
CA CYS A 23 -13.84 -3.63 0.67
C CYS A 23 -13.25 -4.06 -0.67
N ALA A 24 -12.18 -3.40 -1.10
CA ALA A 24 -11.44 -3.71 -2.32
C ALA A 24 -10.92 -5.17 -2.38
N GLY A 25 -10.76 -5.83 -1.23
CA GLY A 25 -10.27 -7.22 -1.12
C GLY A 25 -11.40 -8.25 -1.15
N CYS A 26 -12.33 -8.22 -0.20
CA CYS A 26 -13.38 -9.24 -0.03
C CYS A 26 -14.79 -8.79 -0.46
N ARG A 27 -14.97 -7.53 -0.85
CA ARG A 27 -16.25 -6.91 -1.24
C ARG A 27 -17.31 -6.79 -0.13
N THR A 28 -16.98 -7.13 1.12
CA THR A 28 -17.89 -6.86 2.25
C THR A 28 -18.09 -5.35 2.42
N PRO A 29 -19.28 -4.89 2.82
CA PRO A 29 -19.52 -3.47 3.13
C PRO A 29 -18.58 -2.93 4.21
N GLY A 30 -18.31 -1.62 4.15
CA GLY A 30 -17.48 -0.88 5.09
C GLY A 30 -16.08 -0.54 4.57
N ALA A 31 -15.12 -0.42 5.49
CA ALA A 31 -13.77 0.09 5.19
C ALA A 31 -13.06 -0.70 4.07
N SER A 32 -12.21 0.00 3.29
CA SER A 32 -11.48 -0.60 2.17
C SER A 32 -9.96 -0.30 2.19
N PRO A 33 -9.09 -1.28 2.47
CA PRO A 33 -9.41 -2.66 2.87
C PRO A 33 -10.07 -2.73 4.25
N CYS A 34 -10.93 -3.71 4.47
CA CYS A 34 -11.46 -4.02 5.79
C CYS A 34 -10.35 -4.57 6.70
N GLY A 35 -10.58 -4.62 8.02
CA GLY A 35 -9.58 -5.10 8.98
C GLY A 35 -9.04 -6.50 8.65
N ARG A 36 -9.91 -7.43 8.24
CA ARG A 36 -9.51 -8.78 7.80
C ARG A 36 -8.59 -8.75 6.58
N CYS A 37 -8.95 -8.01 5.52
CA CYS A 37 -8.11 -7.91 4.32
C CYS A 37 -6.80 -7.16 4.55
N TRP A 38 -6.80 -6.20 5.49
CA TRP A 38 -5.57 -5.56 5.95
C TRP A 38 -4.66 -6.59 6.62
N GLN A 39 -5.18 -7.33 7.60
CA GLN A 39 -4.42 -8.36 8.31
C GLN A 39 -3.84 -9.41 7.36
N LEU A 40 -4.67 -9.95 6.46
CA LEU A 40 -4.20 -10.91 5.43
C LEU A 40 -3.03 -10.38 4.58
N LEU A 41 -3.00 -9.07 4.30
CA LEU A 41 -1.90 -8.44 3.58
C LEU A 41 -0.63 -8.37 4.44
N VAL A 42 -0.73 -7.87 5.67
CA VAL A 42 0.45 -7.58 6.52
C VAL A 42 1.03 -8.82 7.17
N THR A 43 0.25 -9.87 7.37
CA THR A 43 0.75 -11.17 7.83
C THR A 43 1.47 -11.96 6.73
N SER A 44 1.39 -11.52 5.47
CA SER A 44 2.16 -12.14 4.39
C SER A 44 3.65 -11.84 4.59
N ALA A 45 4.44 -12.89 4.81
CA ALA A 45 5.86 -12.75 5.10
C ALA A 45 6.65 -12.34 3.84
N PRO A 46 7.44 -11.25 3.90
CA PRO A 46 8.38 -10.92 2.84
C PRO A 46 9.42 -12.04 2.65
N ARG A 47 9.68 -12.41 1.40
CA ARG A 47 10.65 -13.46 1.05
C ARG A 47 11.60 -13.01 -0.04
N HIS A 48 12.83 -13.48 0.03
CA HIS A 48 13.83 -13.27 -1.01
C HIS A 48 13.46 -14.08 -2.25
N LEU A 49 13.56 -13.46 -3.42
CA LEU A 49 13.43 -14.11 -4.70
C LEU A 49 14.82 -14.22 -5.34
N ALA A 50 15.31 -15.45 -5.46
CA ALA A 50 16.54 -15.73 -6.20
C ALA A 50 16.28 -15.54 -7.70
N LEU A 51 16.68 -14.39 -8.24
CA LEU A 51 16.60 -14.12 -9.67
C LEU A 51 17.98 -14.37 -10.28
N SER A 52 18.12 -15.49 -10.99
CA SER A 52 19.39 -16.00 -11.56
C SER A 52 20.19 -15.02 -12.42
N ARG A 53 19.60 -13.90 -12.85
CA ARG A 53 20.25 -12.88 -13.70
C ARG A 53 20.41 -11.51 -13.04
N ARG A 54 20.10 -11.35 -11.75
CA ARG A 54 20.22 -10.05 -11.07
C ARG A 54 21.13 -10.15 -9.85
N LYS A 55 22.10 -9.24 -9.77
CA LYS A 55 22.96 -9.04 -8.59
C LYS A 55 22.24 -8.32 -7.44
N SER A 56 21.04 -7.79 -7.68
CA SER A 56 20.27 -7.05 -6.69
C SER A 56 19.34 -7.98 -5.92
N LEU A 57 19.27 -7.80 -4.59
CA LEU A 57 18.27 -8.46 -3.76
C LEU A 57 16.85 -8.06 -4.21
N VAL A 58 16.00 -9.05 -4.46
CA VAL A 58 14.58 -8.84 -4.76
C VAL A 58 13.76 -9.48 -3.66
N VAL A 59 12.90 -8.68 -3.03
CA VAL A 59 11.97 -9.15 -1.99
C VAL A 59 10.55 -9.06 -2.51
N ALA A 60 9.81 -10.16 -2.38
CA ALA A 60 8.36 -10.19 -2.62
C ALA A 60 7.62 -10.33 -1.30
N THR A 61 6.54 -9.57 -1.14
CA THR A 61 5.79 -9.50 0.12
C THR A 61 4.56 -10.39 0.16
N CYS A 62 3.99 -10.72 -0.98
CA CYS A 62 2.80 -11.56 -1.10
C CYS A 62 2.72 -12.16 -2.50
N ALA A 63 1.94 -13.23 -2.64
CA ALA A 63 1.52 -13.72 -3.95
C ALA A 63 0.58 -12.70 -4.61
N PHE A 64 0.71 -12.49 -5.92
CA PHE A 64 -0.19 -11.61 -6.67
C PHE A 64 -1.50 -12.31 -7.04
N ASP A 65 -2.25 -12.72 -6.02
CA ASP A 65 -3.53 -13.43 -6.15
C ASP A 65 -4.58 -12.88 -5.17
N GLY A 66 -5.79 -13.45 -5.24
CA GLY A 66 -6.84 -13.23 -4.25
C GLY A 66 -7.04 -11.77 -3.82
N VAL A 67 -6.93 -11.56 -2.50
CA VAL A 67 -7.12 -10.25 -1.85
C VAL A 67 -6.03 -9.26 -2.27
N ALA A 68 -4.77 -9.69 -2.35
CA ALA A 68 -3.65 -8.83 -2.70
C ALA A 68 -3.77 -8.29 -4.12
N ARG A 69 -4.05 -9.17 -5.10
CA ARG A 69 -4.27 -8.79 -6.50
C ARG A 69 -5.40 -7.77 -6.64
N ARG A 70 -6.53 -7.99 -5.97
CA ARG A 70 -7.68 -7.07 -6.05
C ARG A 70 -7.38 -5.72 -5.41
N LEU A 71 -6.70 -5.71 -4.27
CA LEU A 71 -6.29 -4.47 -3.59
C LEU A 71 -5.28 -3.66 -4.42
N ILE A 72 -4.23 -4.30 -4.92
CA ILE A 72 -3.23 -3.64 -5.77
C ILE A 72 -3.87 -3.11 -7.05
N THR A 73 -4.72 -3.90 -7.70
CA THR A 73 -5.41 -3.50 -8.94
C THR A 73 -6.34 -2.32 -8.69
N ARG A 74 -7.14 -2.37 -7.61
CA ARG A 74 -8.04 -1.27 -7.25
C ARG A 74 -7.25 -0.02 -6.87
N HIS A 75 -6.22 -0.13 -6.03
CA HIS A 75 -5.37 0.99 -5.65
C HIS A 75 -4.70 1.65 -6.87
N LYS A 76 -4.17 0.85 -7.82
CA LYS A 76 -3.57 1.37 -9.06
C LYS A 76 -4.55 2.21 -9.90
N ARG A 77 -5.85 1.89 -9.85
CA ARG A 77 -6.90 2.58 -10.62
C ARG A 77 -7.51 3.75 -9.84
N VAL A 78 -8.09 3.48 -8.67
CA VAL A 78 -8.89 4.45 -7.90
C VAL A 78 -8.18 5.00 -6.67
N GLY A 79 -7.05 4.41 -6.25
CA GLY A 79 -6.30 4.88 -5.08
C GLY A 79 -7.01 4.54 -3.77
N GLY A 80 -6.79 5.39 -2.77
CA GLY A 80 -7.45 5.32 -1.47
C GLY A 80 -6.45 5.29 -0.32
N ALA A 81 -6.60 6.20 0.63
CA ALA A 81 -5.67 6.40 1.74
C ALA A 81 -5.46 5.13 2.58
N ARG A 82 -6.55 4.43 2.91
CA ARG A 82 -6.47 3.17 3.68
C ARG A 82 -5.78 2.05 2.90
N SER A 83 -5.95 2.01 1.57
CA SER A 83 -5.23 1.06 0.71
C SER A 83 -3.75 1.40 0.60
N ALA A 84 -3.39 2.67 0.45
CA ALA A 84 -2.00 3.13 0.47
C ALA A 84 -1.31 2.79 1.79
N ARG A 85 -2.02 2.95 2.93
CA ARG A 85 -1.49 2.60 4.26
C ARG A 85 -1.22 1.10 4.41
N ALA A 86 -2.17 0.24 4.04
CA ALA A 86 -1.99 -1.20 4.10
C ALA A 86 -0.81 -1.67 3.22
N LEU A 87 -0.77 -1.21 1.96
CA LEU A 87 0.32 -1.56 1.03
C LEU A 87 1.66 -0.98 1.49
N GLY A 88 1.66 0.20 2.09
CA GLY A 88 2.85 0.82 2.65
C GLY A 88 3.41 0.05 3.85
N GLU A 89 2.55 -0.51 4.69
CA GLU A 89 2.97 -1.34 5.84
C GLU A 89 3.68 -2.61 5.36
N VAL A 90 3.09 -3.26 4.37
CA VAL A 90 3.67 -4.43 3.70
C VAL A 90 5.02 -4.09 3.05
N LEU A 91 5.12 -2.94 2.38
CA LEU A 91 6.38 -2.47 1.80
C LEU A 91 7.43 -2.17 2.88
N ALA A 92 7.04 -1.54 4.00
CA ALA A 92 7.95 -1.27 5.12
C ALA A 92 8.52 -2.56 5.73
N ALA A 93 7.71 -3.62 5.83
CA ALA A 93 8.20 -4.94 6.24
C ALA A 93 9.26 -5.51 5.29
N ALA A 94 9.06 -5.39 3.96
CA ALA A 94 10.09 -5.79 2.99
C ALA A 94 11.36 -4.94 3.07
N VAL A 95 11.23 -3.63 3.28
CA VAL A 95 12.40 -2.76 3.47
C VAL A 95 13.18 -3.19 4.71
N GLY A 96 12.51 -3.49 5.83
CA GLY A 96 13.17 -4.03 7.02
C GLY A 96 13.97 -5.31 6.74
N LEU A 97 13.43 -6.24 5.94
CA LEU A 97 14.15 -7.45 5.53
C LEU A 97 15.39 -7.13 4.67
N VAL A 98 15.28 -6.18 3.73
CA VAL A 98 16.40 -5.74 2.90
C VAL A 98 17.51 -5.10 3.74
N LEU A 99 17.15 -4.23 4.68
CA LEU A 99 18.10 -3.53 5.55
C LEU A 99 18.82 -4.51 6.48
N ALA A 100 18.08 -5.44 7.10
CA ALA A 100 18.65 -6.49 7.93
C ALA A 100 19.62 -7.37 7.14
N HIS A 101 19.26 -7.77 5.92
CA HIS A 101 20.14 -8.56 5.06
C HIS A 101 21.41 -7.81 4.64
N ALA A 102 21.32 -6.49 4.49
CA ALA A 102 22.46 -5.63 4.15
C ALA A 102 23.29 -5.19 5.37
N GLY A 103 22.91 -5.61 6.60
CA GLY A 103 23.60 -5.20 7.83
C GLY A 103 23.49 -3.70 8.12
N VAL A 104 22.44 -3.05 7.62
CA VAL A 104 22.22 -1.62 7.84
C VAL A 104 21.66 -1.40 9.24
N PRO A 105 22.25 -0.52 10.08
CA PRO A 105 21.74 -0.24 11.41
C PRO A 105 20.34 0.38 11.38
N ASP A 106 19.53 0.12 12.42
CA ASP A 106 18.15 0.61 12.53
C ASP A 106 18.04 2.15 12.46
N GLN A 107 19.07 2.87 12.91
CA GLN A 107 19.12 4.34 12.96
C GLN A 107 19.52 4.97 11.60
N ALA A 108 19.79 4.16 10.58
CA ALA A 108 20.29 4.68 9.32
C ALA A 108 19.22 5.46 8.54
N THR A 109 19.63 6.55 7.89
CA THR A 109 18.75 7.28 6.96
C THR A 109 18.53 6.45 5.70
N VAL A 110 17.27 6.07 5.45
CA VAL A 110 16.87 5.30 4.26
C VAL A 110 16.06 6.17 3.31
N VAL A 111 16.49 6.21 2.04
CA VAL A 111 15.76 6.90 0.95
C VAL A 111 15.01 5.87 0.11
N LEU A 112 13.68 5.97 0.08
CA LEU A 112 12.84 5.16 -0.78
C LEU A 112 12.70 5.81 -2.16
N VAL A 113 13.14 5.12 -3.21
CA VAL A 113 13.01 5.57 -4.60
C VAL A 113 11.92 4.76 -5.31
N PRO A 114 10.67 5.24 -5.38
CA PRO A 114 9.61 4.55 -6.10
C PRO A 114 9.84 4.62 -7.62
N VAL A 115 9.53 3.53 -8.33
CA VAL A 115 9.54 3.52 -9.80
C VAL A 115 8.65 4.65 -10.33
N PRO A 116 9.16 5.53 -11.19
CA PRO A 116 8.40 6.68 -11.65
C PRO A 116 7.22 6.26 -12.51
N SER A 117 6.09 6.95 -12.32
CA SER A 117 4.99 6.88 -13.29
C SER A 117 5.36 7.69 -14.52
N THR A 118 5.05 7.16 -15.71
CA THR A 118 5.23 7.92 -16.96
C THR A 118 4.35 9.17 -16.96
N ALA A 119 4.80 10.23 -17.65
CA ALA A 119 4.06 11.49 -17.73
C ALA A 119 2.63 11.30 -18.27
N THR A 120 2.46 10.49 -19.33
CA THR A 120 1.15 10.13 -19.88
C THR A 120 0.25 9.44 -18.86
N ALA A 121 0.81 8.53 -18.05
CA ALA A 121 0.06 7.79 -17.08
C ALA A 121 -0.33 8.65 -15.86
N PHE A 122 0.52 9.64 -15.51
CA PHE A 122 0.19 10.68 -14.54
C PHE A 122 -0.92 11.59 -15.06
N ARG A 123 -0.78 12.16 -16.27
CA ARG A 123 -1.81 13.02 -16.88
C ARG A 123 -3.18 12.35 -16.94
N ARG A 124 -3.24 11.06 -17.31
CA ARG A 124 -4.50 10.31 -17.39
C ARG A 124 -5.16 10.05 -16.03
N ARG A 125 -4.38 9.84 -14.97
CA ARG A 125 -4.89 9.43 -13.65
C ARG A 125 -4.87 10.52 -12.59
N GLY A 126 -4.14 11.61 -12.83
CA GLY A 126 -3.85 12.66 -11.84
C GLY A 126 -3.02 12.19 -10.63
N ARG A 127 -2.49 10.95 -10.66
CA ARG A 127 -1.93 10.29 -9.47
C ARG A 127 -0.74 9.39 -9.77
N ARG A 128 0.06 9.11 -8.73
CA ARG A 128 1.29 8.29 -8.77
C ARG A 128 1.22 7.18 -7.71
N PRO A 129 0.55 6.04 -8.01
CA PRO A 129 0.25 5.01 -7.01
C PRO A 129 1.48 4.47 -6.26
N MET A 130 2.59 4.23 -6.97
CA MET A 130 3.81 3.73 -6.31
C MET A 130 4.42 4.76 -5.36
N GLN A 131 4.31 6.06 -5.68
CA GLN A 131 4.74 7.12 -4.77
C GLN A 131 3.83 7.17 -3.54
N GLU A 132 2.51 7.03 -3.68
CA GLU A 132 1.58 7.00 -2.53
C GLU A 132 1.93 5.86 -1.55
N ILE A 133 2.23 4.67 -2.08
CA ILE A 133 2.66 3.52 -1.29
C ILE A 133 4.02 3.80 -0.61
N ALA A 134 5.00 4.32 -1.35
CA ALA A 134 6.33 4.62 -0.82
C ALA A 134 6.30 5.69 0.30
N HIS A 135 5.52 6.75 0.14
CA HIS A 135 5.31 7.73 1.21
C HIS A 135 4.68 7.09 2.44
N SER A 136 3.70 6.19 2.23
CA SER A 136 3.11 5.49 3.37
C SER A 136 4.07 4.52 4.04
N ALA A 137 4.93 3.84 3.29
CA ALA A 137 5.97 2.99 3.84
C ALA A 137 7.01 3.79 4.65
N ALA A 138 7.43 4.95 4.16
CA ALA A 138 8.31 5.85 4.89
C ALA A 138 7.72 6.28 6.25
N ARG A 139 6.39 6.50 6.31
CA ARG A 139 5.72 6.76 7.60
C ARG A 139 5.78 5.55 8.53
N TRP A 140 5.56 4.34 8.03
CA TRP A 140 5.65 3.13 8.83
C TRP A 140 7.06 2.86 9.36
N LEU A 141 8.09 3.12 8.54
CA LEU A 141 9.49 2.95 8.93
C LEU A 141 9.91 3.94 10.03
N ARG A 142 9.28 5.12 10.12
CA ARG A 142 9.53 6.11 11.18
C ARG A 142 8.82 5.79 12.50
N LEU A 143 7.86 4.86 12.48
CA LEU A 143 7.10 4.44 13.67
C LEU A 143 7.67 3.17 14.31
N ARG A 144 8.68 2.57 13.69
CA ARG A 144 9.45 1.44 14.22
C ARG A 144 10.70 1.99 14.88
#